data_AF-A0A0Q5DEN1-F1
#
_entry.id   AF-A0A0Q5DEN1-F1
#
_cell.length_a   1.000
_cell.length_b   1.000
_cell.length_c   1.000
_cell.angle_alpha   90.00
_cell.angle_beta   90.00
_cell.angle_gamma   90.00
#
_symmetry.space_group_name_H-M   'P 1'
#
loop_
_entity.id
_entity.type
_entity.pdbx_description
1 polymer ?
#
loop_
_entity_poly.entity_id
_entity_poly.type
_entity_poly.pdbx_seq_one_letter_code
_entity_poly.pdbx_strand_id
1 'polypeptide(L)'
;MANVVVLTTGPLYTLDEVKAHLRVDGSDDDVTIEAYMDAAQESVLQYCNLALVPPGKENTFKVAALMYVAAMYENRTGLDGLPQSAQLLVNPYRWLRV
;
A
#
# COMPACT_ATOMS: atom_id res chain seq x y z
N MET A 1 18.38 8.49 -13.28
CA MET A 1 19.28 8.60 -12.12
C MET A 1 18.47 9.10 -10.93
N ALA A 2 18.12 8.19 -10.01
CA ALA A 2 17.77 8.47 -8.63
C ALA A 2 17.68 7.11 -7.92
N ASN A 3 18.84 6.46 -7.72
CA ASN A 3 18.94 5.30 -6.84
C ASN A 3 18.93 5.83 -5.42
N VAL A 4 17.75 5.95 -4.81
CA VAL A 4 17.60 6.25 -3.38
C VAL A 4 17.05 5.02 -2.68
N VAL A 5 17.99 4.24 -2.16
CA VAL A 5 17.94 3.38 -0.96
C VAL A 5 16.61 2.68 -0.67
N VAL A 6 16.47 1.44 -1.13
CA VAL A 6 15.55 0.47 -0.54
C VAL A 6 16.39 -0.77 -0.27
N LEU A 7 16.35 -1.31 0.96
CA LEU A 7 16.96 -2.63 1.22
C LEU A 7 16.17 -3.80 0.60
N THR A 8 15.15 -3.48 -0.20
CA THR A 8 14.53 -4.30 -1.26
C THR A 8 13.91 -3.37 -2.31
N THR A 9 14.71 -2.82 -3.24
CA THR A 9 14.27 -1.89 -4.31
C THR A 9 13.45 -2.57 -5.41
N GLY A 10 12.43 -3.32 -5.02
CA GLY A 10 11.35 -3.76 -5.90
C GLY A 10 10.04 -3.14 -5.40
N PRO A 11 9.11 -2.80 -6.30
CA PRO A 11 7.77 -2.39 -5.85
C PRO A 11 7.18 -3.52 -5.00
N LEU A 12 6.55 -3.18 -3.87
CA LEU A 12 5.92 -4.18 -2.96
C LEU A 12 4.91 -5.07 -3.72
N TYR A 13 4.36 -4.57 -4.82
CA TYR A 13 3.44 -5.24 -5.72
C TYR A 13 3.50 -4.56 -7.09
N THR A 14 3.23 -5.30 -8.18
CA THR A 14 3.23 -4.73 -9.53
C THR A 14 1.85 -4.17 -9.90
N LEU A 15 1.81 -3.27 -10.89
CA LEU A 15 0.55 -2.69 -11.40
C LEU A 15 -0.41 -3.80 -11.88
N ASP A 16 0.11 -4.85 -12.52
CA ASP A 16 -0.69 -6.01 -12.96
C ASP A 16 -1.30 -6.79 -11.79
N GLU A 17 -0.59 -6.96 -10.67
CA GLU A 17 -1.14 -7.59 -9.47
C GLU A 17 -2.27 -6.74 -8.86
N VAL A 18 -2.12 -5.41 -8.88
CA VAL A 18 -3.14 -4.47 -8.39
C VAL A 18 -4.35 -4.48 -9.30
N LYS A 19 -4.17 -4.50 -10.62
CA LYS A 19 -5.27 -4.64 -11.59
C LYS A 19 -6.03 -5.94 -11.43
N ALA A 20 -5.30 -7.05 -11.25
CA ALA A 20 -5.91 -8.35 -10.96
C ALA A 20 -6.71 -8.32 -9.64
N HIS A 21 -6.23 -7.58 -8.64
CA HIS A 21 -6.94 -7.39 -7.37
C HIS A 21 -8.22 -6.54 -7.53
N LEU A 22 -8.15 -5.45 -8.28
CA LEU A 22 -9.25 -4.52 -8.55
C LEU A 22 -10.24 -5.03 -9.62
N ARG A 23 -9.90 -6.12 -10.32
CA ARG A 23 -10.63 -6.63 -11.50
C ARG A 23 -10.78 -5.57 -12.60
N VAL A 24 -9.70 -4.82 -12.84
CA VAL A 24 -9.63 -3.81 -13.90
C VAL A 24 -8.90 -4.43 -15.10
N ASP A 25 -9.62 -4.59 -16.21
CA ASP A 25 -9.08 -5.16 -17.45
C ASP A 25 -8.60 -4.09 -18.46
N GLY A 26 -8.86 -2.81 -18.17
CA GLY A 26 -8.47 -1.67 -19.01
C GLY A 26 -7.16 -1.00 -18.56
N SER A 27 -6.54 -0.23 -19.45
CA SER A 27 -5.32 0.54 -19.18
C SER A 27 -5.57 2.02 -18.91
N ASP A 28 -6.82 2.49 -19.03
CA ASP A 28 -7.16 3.92 -18.92
C ASP A 28 -6.91 4.46 -17.50
N ASP A 29 -7.00 3.57 -16.49
CA ASP A 29 -6.79 3.91 -15.09
C ASP A 29 -5.36 3.61 -14.60
N ASP A 30 -4.43 3.17 -15.46
CA ASP A 30 -3.07 2.76 -15.05
C ASP A 30 -2.35 3.88 -14.28
N VAL A 31 -2.42 5.12 -14.78
CA VAL A 31 -1.79 6.29 -14.13
C VAL A 31 -2.44 6.63 -12.79
N THR A 32 -3.76 6.47 -12.69
CA THR A 32 -4.52 6.73 -11.45
C THR A 32 -4.22 5.65 -10.41
N ILE A 33 -4.12 4.40 -10.85
CA ILE A 33 -3.79 3.26 -10.01
C ILE A 33 -2.36 3.41 -9.48
N GLU A 34 -1.38 3.78 -10.31
CA GLU A 34 -0.02 4.07 -9.86
C GLU A 34 0.00 5.16 -8.77
N ALA A 35 -0.73 6.25 -8.95
CA ALA A 35 -0.82 7.30 -7.94
C ALA A 35 -1.44 6.81 -6.62
N TYR A 36 -2.45 5.94 -6.67
CA TYR A 36 -3.02 5.32 -5.47
C TYR A 36 -2.08 4.31 -4.83
N MET A 37 -1.28 3.58 -5.60
CA MET A 37 -0.27 2.65 -5.07
C MET A 37 0.77 3.37 -4.22
N ASP A 38 1.27 4.51 -4.70
CA ASP A 38 2.24 5.34 -3.98
C ASP A 38 1.63 5.92 -2.70
N ALA A 39 0.44 6.52 -2.81
CA ALA A 39 -0.27 7.10 -1.65
C ALA A 39 -0.63 6.03 -0.60
N ALA A 40 -0.99 4.82 -1.04
CA ALA A 40 -1.30 3.70 -0.16
C ALA A 40 -0.09 3.24 0.63
N GLN A 41 1.05 3.08 -0.04
CA GLN A 41 2.28 2.66 0.61
C GLN A 41 2.71 3.69 1.67
N GLU A 42 2.70 4.97 1.31
CA GLU A 42 3.03 6.06 2.23
C GLU A 42 2.10 6.08 3.44
N SER A 43 0.79 5.94 3.22
CA SER A 43 -0.22 5.95 4.28
C SER A 43 -0.06 4.77 5.25
N VAL A 44 0.22 3.57 4.74
CA VAL A 44 0.46 2.38 5.58
C VAL A 44 1.73 2.55 6.43
N LEU A 45 2.80 3.08 5.82
CA LEU A 45 4.06 3.36 6.53
C LEU A 45 3.90 4.44 7.59
N GLN A 46 3.22 5.54 7.25
CA GLN A 46 2.91 6.64 8.17
C GLN A 46 2.06 6.14 9.35
N TYR A 47 1.05 5.30 9.09
CA TYR A 47 0.22 4.72 10.14
C TYR A 47 1.02 3.87 11.13
N CYS A 48 2.01 3.12 10.65
CA CYS A 48 2.91 2.33 11.49
C CYS A 48 4.05 3.17 12.11
N ASN A 49 4.19 4.44 11.71
CA ASN A 49 5.34 5.29 12.02
C ASN A 49 6.68 4.65 11.64
N LEU A 50 6.72 4.00 10.47
CA LEU A 50 7.89 3.31 9.93
C LEU A 50 8.38 4.02 8.67
N ALA A 51 9.69 4.19 8.53
CA ALA A 51 10.29 4.70 7.30
C ALA A 51 10.49 3.61 6.22
N LEU A 52 10.53 2.34 6.63
CA LEU A 52 10.72 1.20 5.75
C LEU A 52 9.93 -0.01 6.27
N VAL A 53 9.47 -0.85 5.35
CA VAL A 53 8.85 -2.14 5.68
C VAL A 53 9.89 -3.06 6.35
N PRO A 54 9.57 -3.69 7.49
CA PRO A 54 10.50 -4.62 8.14
C PRO A 54 10.69 -5.89 7.30
N PRO A 55 11.93 -6.40 7.17
CA PRO A 55 12.21 -7.60 6.40
C PRO A 55 11.46 -8.80 6.99
N GLY A 56 10.84 -9.61 6.13
CA GLY A 56 10.02 -10.76 6.52
C GLY A 56 8.55 -10.45 6.84
N LYS A 57 8.14 -9.16 6.79
CA LYS A 57 6.73 -8.73 6.95
C LYS A 57 6.11 -8.13 5.69
N GLU A 58 6.84 -8.21 4.57
CA GLU A 58 6.47 -7.64 3.26
C GLU A 58 5.08 -8.07 2.81
N ASN A 59 4.70 -9.34 2.99
CA ASN A 59 3.38 -9.85 2.61
C ASN A 59 2.23 -9.17 3.37
N THR A 60 2.41 -8.88 4.67
CA THR A 60 1.36 -8.23 5.46
C THR A 60 1.17 -6.77 5.05
N PHE A 61 2.28 -6.06 4.81
CA PHE A 61 2.26 -4.68 4.31
C PHE A 61 1.72 -4.60 2.88
N LYS A 62 2.08 -5.56 2.01
CA LYS A 62 1.54 -5.71 0.66
C LYS A 62 0.03 -5.85 0.66
N VAL A 63 -0.51 -6.78 1.46
CA VAL A 63 -1.97 -6.98 1.54
C VAL A 63 -2.67 -5.75 2.12
N ALA A 64 -2.10 -5.12 3.15
CA ALA A 64 -2.67 -3.90 3.73
C ALA A 64 -2.73 -2.74 2.73
N ALA A 65 -1.66 -2.55 1.95
CA ALA A 65 -1.61 -1.51 0.93
C ALA A 65 -2.57 -1.81 -0.24
N LEU A 66 -2.67 -3.07 -0.69
CA LEU A 66 -3.68 -3.49 -1.69
C LEU A 66 -5.11 -3.18 -1.25
N MET A 67 -5.43 -3.46 0.01
CA MET A 67 -6.75 -3.14 0.58
C MET A 67 -7.02 -1.62 0.61
N TYR A 68 -5.98 -0.81 0.86
CA TYR A 68 -6.11 0.65 0.82
C TYR A 68 -6.29 1.16 -0.61
N VAL A 69 -5.54 0.64 -1.59
CA VAL A 69 -5.72 0.98 -3.01
C VAL A 69 -7.13 0.64 -3.47
N ALA A 70 -7.64 -0.55 -3.13
CA ALA A 70 -9.02 -0.92 -3.41
C ALA A 70 -10.03 0.05 -2.81
N ALA A 71 -9.84 0.42 -1.54
CA ALA A 71 -10.70 1.38 -0.87
C ALA A 71 -10.67 2.76 -1.55
N MET A 72 -9.50 3.28 -1.93
CA MET A 72 -9.37 4.57 -2.64
C MET A 72 -9.96 4.54 -4.04
N TYR A 73 -9.79 3.41 -4.76
CA TYR A 73 -10.30 3.25 -6.11
C TYR A 73 -11.84 3.19 -6.13
N GLU A 74 -12.44 2.42 -5.22
CA GLU A 74 -13.90 2.28 -5.08
C GLU A 74 -14.55 3.53 -4.47
N ASN A 75 -13.93 4.13 -3.45
CA ASN A 75 -14.46 5.28 -2.71
C ASN A 75 -13.57 6.51 -2.86
N ARG A 76 -13.87 7.32 -3.89
CA ARG A 76 -13.15 8.55 -4.21
C ARG A 76 -13.54 9.75 -3.35
N THR A 77 -14.60 9.63 -2.54
CA THR A 77 -15.25 10.74 -1.83
C THR A 77 -14.84 10.90 -0.36
N GLY A 78 -13.91 10.07 0.12
CA GLY A 78 -13.34 10.21 1.46
C GLY A 78 -13.49 8.95 2.30
N LEU A 79 -12.39 8.22 2.44
CA LEU A 79 -12.20 7.32 3.57
C LEU A 79 -11.56 8.09 4.71
N ASP A 80 -12.15 7.98 5.91
CA ASP A 80 -11.51 8.47 7.15
C ASP A 80 -10.39 7.49 7.55
N GLY A 81 -9.24 7.63 6.88
CA GLY A 81 -8.03 6.84 7.14
C GLY A 81 -8.00 5.47 6.45
N LEU A 82 -7.15 4.58 6.99
CA LEU A 82 -6.97 3.22 6.46
C LEU A 82 -8.24 2.37 6.66
N PRO A 83 -8.60 1.48 5.72
CA PRO A 83 -9.72 0.57 5.93
C PRO A 83 -9.43 -0.34 7.11
N GLN A 84 -10.48 -0.70 7.85
CA GLN A 84 -10.37 -1.48 9.08
C GLN A 84 -9.62 -2.81 8.86
N SER A 85 -9.77 -3.42 7.69
CA SER A 85 -9.04 -4.62 7.27
C SER A 85 -7.53 -4.40 7.20
N ALA A 86 -7.08 -3.31 6.56
CA ALA A 86 -5.66 -2.94 6.51
C ALA A 86 -5.13 -2.59 7.91
N GLN A 87 -5.90 -1.84 8.70
CA GLN A 87 -5.53 -1.48 10.07
C GLN A 87 -5.28 -2.72 10.94
N LEU A 88 -6.14 -3.73 10.90
CA LEU A 88 -5.97 -4.96 11.69
C LEU A 88 -4.67 -5.70 11.35
N LEU A 89 -4.28 -5.70 10.07
CA LEU A 89 -3.06 -6.34 9.61
C LEU A 89 -1.80 -5.61 10.10
N VAL A 90 -1.83 -4.28 10.15
CA VAL A 90 -0.64 -3.47 10.47
C VAL A 90 -0.59 -2.95 11.91
N ASN A 91 -1.71 -2.98 12.63
CA ASN A 91 -1.82 -2.68 14.06
C ASN A 91 -0.76 -3.34 14.94
N PRO A 92 -0.41 -4.64 14.79
CA PRO A 92 0.64 -5.26 15.59
C PRO A 92 2.03 -4.64 15.36
N TYR A 93 2.25 -3.93 14.26
CA TYR A 93 3.51 -3.27 13.94
C TYR A 93 3.52 -1.77 14.29
N ARG A 94 2.38 -1.24 14.74
CA ARG A 94 2.19 0.20 15.05
C ARG A 94 3.06 0.68 16.21
N TRP A 95 3.42 -0.20 17.16
CA TRP A 95 4.19 0.13 18.35
C TRP A 95 5.16 -0.98 18.76
N LEU A 96 6.31 -1.07 18.08
CA LEU A 96 7.56 -1.56 18.67
C LEU A 96 8.40 -0.35 19.12
N ARG A 97 7.83 0.49 19.98
CA ARG A 97 8.61 1.37 20.86
C ARG A 97 8.35 0.89 22.28
N VAL A 98 9.44 0.44 22.92
CA VAL A 98 9.54 0.03 24.34
C VAL A 98 8.81 1.01 25.25
#